data_AF-A0AAE0AS92-F1
#
_entry.id   AF-A0AAE0AS92-F1
#
_cell.length_a   1.000
_cell.length_b   1.000
_cell.length_c   1.000
_cell.angle_alpha   90.00
_cell.angle_beta   90.00
_cell.angle_gamma   90.00
#
_symmetry.space_group_name_H-M   'P 1'
#
loop_
_entity.id
_entity.type
_entity.pdbx_description
1 polymer ?
#
loop_
_entity_poly.entity_id
_entity_poly.type
_entity_poly.pdbx_seq_one_letter_code
_entity_poly.pdbx_strand_id
1 'polypeptide(L)'
;MLVAGFVEKERRDNATNLNPHVHMSVMWLAPQLILMGFYETFSIIGQIEFFNSQFPDHMRSIANSLLPISFAFANYLNSLVVATMHGVTGSRHGDDSGHPDWLTNDINVGRLDL
;
A
#
# COMPACT_ATOMS: atom_id res chain seq x y z
N MET A 1 6.65 -8.75 -2.66
CA MET A 1 5.73 -9.80 -3.16
C MET A 1 6.16 -11.22 -2.79
N LEU A 2 7.45 -11.58 -2.83
CA LEU A 2 7.90 -12.93 -2.44
C LEU A 2 7.57 -13.29 -0.97
N VAL A 3 7.77 -12.36 -0.04
CA VAL A 3 7.48 -12.56 1.39
C VAL A 3 5.98 -12.76 1.63
N ALA A 4 5.15 -11.94 1.00
CA ALA A 4 3.69 -12.08 1.06
C ALA A 4 3.23 -13.43 0.48
N GLY A 5 3.83 -13.88 -0.63
CA GLY A 5 3.54 -15.21 -1.20
C GLY A 5 3.95 -16.36 -0.28
N PHE A 6 5.05 -16.21 0.46
CA PHE A 6 5.46 -17.20 1.46
C PHE A 6 4.51 -17.23 2.67
N VAL A 7 4.11 -16.06 3.18
CA VAL A 7 3.13 -15.95 4.26
C VAL A 7 1.77 -16.52 3.85
N GLU A 8 1.34 -16.27 2.62
CA GLU A 8 0.08 -16.80 2.08
C GLU A 8 0.12 -18.32 1.90
N LYS A 9 1.27 -18.87 1.51
CA LYS A 9 1.47 -20.33 1.46
C LYS A 9 1.31 -20.95 2.84
N GLU A 10 1.93 -20.37 3.86
CA GLU A 10 1.83 -20.86 5.24
C GLU A 10 0.39 -20.72 5.80
N ARG A 11 -0.28 -19.62 5.48
CA ARG A 11 -1.70 -19.42 5.81
C ARG A 11 -2.56 -20.52 5.20
N ARG A 12 -2.33 -20.83 3.92
CA ARG A 12 -3.09 -21.83 3.16
C ARG A 12 -2.85 -23.26 3.69
N ASP A 13 -1.61 -23.59 4.02
CA ASP A 13 -1.27 -24.91 4.58
C ASP A 13 -1.87 -25.12 5.99
N ASN A 14 -1.94 -24.06 6.81
CA ASN A 14 -2.62 -24.09 8.11
C ASN A 14 -4.14 -24.25 7.98
N ALA A 15 -4.77 -23.62 6.99
CA ALA A 15 -6.21 -23.73 6.75
C ALA A 15 -6.65 -25.12 6.24
N THR A 16 -5.76 -25.87 5.57
CA THR A 16 -6.07 -27.20 5.03
C THR A 16 -5.71 -28.36 5.96
N ASN A 17 -4.71 -28.20 6.84
CA ASN A 17 -4.20 -29.30 7.68
C ASN A 17 -4.67 -29.26 9.14
N LEU A 18 -4.99 -28.08 9.69
CA LEU A 18 -5.49 -27.90 11.05
C LEU A 18 -6.84 -27.20 10.98
N ASN A 19 -7.76 -27.56 11.89
CA ASN A 19 -9.17 -27.16 11.91
C ASN A 19 -9.45 -25.74 11.35
N PRO A 20 -10.56 -25.53 10.61
CA PRO A 20 -10.92 -24.26 9.97
C PRO A 20 -11.13 -23.05 10.91
N HIS A 21 -10.83 -23.19 12.21
CA HIS A 21 -10.94 -22.18 13.26
C HIS A 21 -9.59 -21.72 13.84
N VAL A 22 -8.45 -22.12 13.25
CA VAL A 22 -7.14 -21.62 13.68
C VAL A 22 -6.92 -20.21 13.12
N HIS A 23 -7.02 -19.20 13.98
CA HIS A 23 -6.71 -17.81 13.64
C HIS A 23 -5.19 -17.61 13.55
N MET A 24 -4.72 -17.11 12.41
CA MET A 24 -3.31 -16.80 12.19
C MET A 24 -2.92 -15.55 12.98
N SER A 25 -1.79 -15.60 13.69
CA SER A 25 -1.31 -14.46 14.47
C SER A 25 -0.94 -13.27 13.58
N VAL A 26 -1.27 -12.05 14.02
CA VAL A 26 -0.90 -10.78 13.38
C VAL A 26 0.63 -10.64 13.24
N MET A 27 1.41 -11.37 14.04
CA MET A 27 2.88 -11.37 13.95
C MET A 27 3.42 -11.82 12.59
N TRP A 28 2.61 -12.53 11.78
CA TRP A 28 2.99 -12.90 10.40
C TRP A 28 3.11 -11.71 9.44
N LEU A 29 2.57 -10.54 9.81
CA LEU A 29 2.79 -9.28 9.08
C LEU A 29 4.19 -8.69 9.34
N ALA A 30 4.82 -9.03 10.46
CA ALA A 30 6.12 -8.48 10.85
C ALA A 30 7.23 -8.72 9.81
N PRO A 31 7.46 -9.94 9.28
CA PRO A 31 8.56 -10.17 8.34
C PRO A 31 8.42 -9.35 7.05
N GLN A 32 7.21 -9.20 6.52
CA GLN A 32 7.00 -8.40 5.31
C GLN A 32 7.18 -6.90 5.56
N LEU A 33 6.73 -6.39 6.71
CA LEU A 33 6.90 -4.98 7.08
C LEU A 33 8.36 -4.62 7.36
N ILE A 34 9.10 -5.50 8.04
CA ILE A 34 10.53 -5.30 8.32
C ILE A 34 11.32 -5.22 7.01
N LEU A 35 11.10 -6.16 6.09
CA LEU A 35 11.80 -6.17 4.81
C LEU A 35 11.41 -4.99 3.92
N MET A 36 10.14 -4.57 3.94
CA MET A 36 9.69 -3.37 3.25
C MET A 36 10.35 -2.11 3.80
N GLY A 37 10.48 -1.98 5.12
CA GLY A 37 11.16 -0.85 5.76
C GLY A 37 12.65 -0.78 5.43
N PHE A 38 13.34 -1.92 5.40
CA PHE A 38 14.73 -1.98 4.94
C PHE A 38 14.86 -1.54 3.47
N TYR A 39 14.01 -2.07 2.60
CA TYR A 39 13.99 -1.69 1.18
C TYR A 39 13.81 -0.19 0.98
N GLU A 40 12.85 0.42 1.69
CA GLU A 40 12.57 1.86 1.60
C GLU A 40 13.76 2.69 2.07
N THR A 41 14.34 2.34 3.22
CA THR A 41 15.50 3.03 3.79
C THR A 41 16.70 2.99 2.85
N PHE A 42 17.05 1.81 2.34
CA PHE A 42 18.17 1.67 1.40
C PHE A 42 17.89 2.37 0.06
N SER A 43 16.65 2.33 -0.44
CA SER A 43 16.28 3.01 -1.68
C SER A 43 16.43 4.53 -1.56
N ILE A 44 15.97 5.13 -0.46
CA ILE A 44 16.06 6.58 -0.24
C ILE A 44 17.53 7.00 -0.14
N ILE A 45 18.34 6.27 0.64
CA ILE A 45 19.78 6.56 0.79
C ILE A 45 20.48 6.45 -0.58
N GLY A 46 20.22 5.37 -1.31
CA GLY A 46 20.80 5.14 -2.64
C GLY A 46 20.41 6.22 -3.65
N GLN A 47 19.15 6.66 -3.63
CA GLN A 47 18.69 7.77 -4.49
C GLN A 47 19.39 9.08 -4.13
N ILE A 48 19.47 9.44 -2.84
CA ILE A 48 20.14 10.66 -2.39
C ILE A 48 21.63 10.64 -2.79
N GLU A 49 22.31 9.53 -2.58
CA GLU A 49 23.74 9.39 -2.93
C GLU A 49 23.97 9.43 -4.44
N PHE A 50 23.11 8.78 -5.22
CA PHE A 50 23.12 8.87 -6.68
C PHE A 50 22.91 10.31 -7.17
N PHE A 51 21.92 11.02 -6.65
CA PHE A 51 21.68 12.43 -6.98
C PHE A 51 22.86 13.31 -6.59
N ASN A 52 23.48 13.05 -5.45
CA ASN A 52 24.67 13.79 -5.01
C ASN A 52 25.90 13.49 -5.86
N SER A 53 26.03 12.27 -6.42
CA SER A 53 27.16 11.88 -7.26
C SER A 53 27.03 12.35 -8.71
N GLN A 54 25.81 12.47 -9.24
CA GLN A 54 25.57 12.76 -10.67
C GLN A 54 25.31 14.24 -10.95
N PHE A 55 24.87 15.03 -9.97
CA PHE A 55 24.55 16.44 -10.18
C PHE A 55 25.69 17.36 -9.67
N PRO A 56 26.07 18.39 -10.45
CA PRO A 56 27.07 19.37 -10.01
C PRO A 56 26.54 20.17 -8.81
N ASP A 57 27.44 20.66 -7.95
CA ASP A 57 27.09 21.25 -6.64
C ASP A 57 26.02 22.36 -6.69
N HIS A 58 25.92 23.08 -7.81
CA HIS A 58 24.94 24.14 -8.02
C HIS A 58 23.50 23.66 -8.29
N MET A 59 23.30 22.37 -8.63
CA MET A 59 21.97 21.78 -8.90
C MET A 59 21.49 20.82 -7.80
N ARG A 60 22.30 20.61 -6.76
CA ARG A 60 22.06 19.65 -5.68
C ARG A 60 20.74 19.92 -4.92
N SER A 61 20.38 21.19 -4.77
CA SER A 61 19.10 21.61 -4.15
C SER A 61 17.88 21.18 -4.99
N ILE A 62 17.96 21.29 -6.32
CA ILE A 62 16.88 20.87 -7.24
C ILE A 62 16.75 19.34 -7.25
N ALA A 63 17.88 18.62 -7.23
CA ALA A 63 17.86 17.17 -7.18
C ALA A 63 17.26 16.65 -5.87
N ASN A 64 17.61 17.26 -4.73
CA ASN A 64 17.05 16.88 -3.43
C ASN A 64 15.57 17.25 -3.27
N SER A 65 15.07 18.29 -3.96
CA SER A 65 13.64 18.64 -3.93
C SER A 65 12.79 17.73 -4.82
N LEU A 66 13.38 17.04 -5.81
CA LEU A 66 12.67 16.12 -6.69
C LEU A 66 12.09 14.91 -5.93
N LEU A 67 12.78 14.45 -4.88
CA LEU A 67 12.36 13.34 -4.03
C LEU A 67 11.02 13.62 -3.33
N PRO A 68 10.88 14.67 -2.49
CA PRO A 68 9.61 14.99 -1.83
C PRO A 68 8.50 15.38 -2.82
N ILE A 69 8.83 15.99 -3.96
CA ILE A 69 7.84 16.26 -5.02
C ILE A 69 7.29 14.95 -5.59
N SER A 70 8.14 13.95 -5.81
CA SER A 70 7.72 12.63 -6.28
C SER A 70 6.79 11.94 -5.28
N PHE A 71 7.08 12.04 -3.97
CA PHE A 71 6.20 11.53 -2.92
C PHE A 71 4.86 12.28 -2.87
N ALA A 72 4.86 13.61 -2.98
CA ALA A 72 3.64 14.40 -3.06
C ALA A 72 2.79 13.99 -4.27
N PHE A 73 3.41 13.85 -5.44
CA PHE A 73 2.74 13.38 -6.65
C PHE A 73 2.13 11.98 -6.48
N ALA A 74 2.87 11.04 -5.88
CA ALA A 74 2.35 9.71 -5.58
C ALA A 74 1.12 9.76 -4.65
N ASN A 75 1.14 10.62 -3.63
CA ASN A 75 -0.01 10.82 -2.74
C ASN A 75 -1.23 11.40 -3.48
N TYR A 76 -1.03 12.36 -4.39
CA TYR A 76 -2.13 12.88 -5.22
C TYR A 76 -2.70 11.81 -6.15
N LEU A 77 -1.86 10.98 -6.75
CA LEU A 77 -2.31 9.85 -7.56
C LEU A 77 -3.09 8.83 -6.73
N ASN A 78 -2.64 8.53 -5.50
CA ASN A 78 -3.38 7.64 -4.60
C ASN A 78 -4.77 8.20 -4.29
N SER A 79 -4.87 9.48 -3.95
CA SER A 79 -6.16 10.15 -3.73
C SER A 79 -7.04 10.14 -4.98
N LEU A 80 -6.46 10.29 -6.18
CA LEU A 80 -7.20 10.20 -7.44
C LEU A 80 -7.76 8.79 -7.67
N VAL A 81 -6.96 7.74 -7.40
CA VAL A 81 -7.41 6.35 -7.49
C VAL A 81 -8.55 6.10 -6.50
N VAL A 82 -8.43 6.56 -5.27
CA VAL A 82 -9.49 6.44 -4.25
C VAL A 82 -10.75 7.18 -4.70
N ALA A 83 -10.63 8.41 -5.20
CA ALA A 83 -11.77 9.18 -5.70
C ALA A 83 -12.44 8.49 -6.91
N THR A 84 -11.65 7.87 -7.79
CA THR A 84 -12.16 7.09 -8.92
C THR A 84 -12.91 5.86 -8.42
N MET A 85 -12.38 5.15 -7.43
CA MET A 85 -13.06 3.99 -6.82
C MET A 85 -14.41 4.37 -6.21
N HIS A 86 -14.48 5.49 -5.49
CA HIS A 86 -15.75 6.02 -4.96
C HIS A 86 -16.70 6.41 -6.10
N GLY A 87 -16.20 6.98 -7.20
CA GLY A 87 -17.04 7.32 -8.36
C GLY A 87 -17.56 6.12 -9.16
N VAL A 88 -16.84 5.00 -9.14
CA VAL A 88 -17.21 3.75 -9.82
C VAL A 88 -18.08 2.86 -8.93
N THR A 89 -17.81 2.82 -7.62
CA THR A 89 -18.42 1.86 -6.68
C THR A 89 -19.42 2.49 -5.73
N GLY A 90 -19.32 3.79 -5.47
CA GLY A 90 -20.34 4.54 -4.75
C GLY A 90 -21.59 4.67 -5.63
N SER A 91 -22.74 4.23 -5.11
CA SER A 91 -24.03 4.39 -5.78
C SER A 91 -24.18 5.81 -6.30
N ARG A 92 -24.41 5.90 -7.61
CA ARG A 92 -24.68 7.15 -8.33
C ARG A 92 -25.72 7.93 -7.54
N HIS A 93 -25.37 9.16 -7.18
CA HIS A 93 -26.20 10.13 -6.47
C HIS A 93 -27.69 10.01 -6.90
N GLY A 94 -28.50 9.30 -6.12
CA GLY A 94 -29.95 9.12 -6.38
C GLY A 94 -30.49 7.72 -6.68
N ASP A 95 -29.81 6.61 -6.35
CA ASP A 95 -30.46 5.28 -6.31
C ASP A 95 -30.54 4.75 -4.86
N ASP A 96 -31.77 4.60 -4.37
CA ASP A 96 -32.17 4.06 -3.06
C ASP A 96 -31.93 2.53 -2.95
N SER A 97 -30.97 1.99 -3.69
CA SER A 97 -30.50 0.62 -3.53
C SER A 97 -29.36 0.63 -2.50
N GLY A 98 -29.66 0.21 -1.27
CA GLY A 98 -28.78 0.24 -0.08
C GLY A 98 -27.48 -0.56 -0.20
N HIS A 99 -26.65 -0.22 -1.17
CA HIS A 99 -25.36 -0.82 -1.47
C HIS A 99 -24.24 0.12 -1.03
N PRO A 100 -23.48 -0.27 0.00
CA PRO A 100 -22.42 0.58 0.51
C PRO A 100 -21.21 0.62 -0.41
N ASP A 101 -20.55 1.78 -0.46
CA ASP A 101 -19.30 2.01 -1.18
C ASP A 101 -18.21 1.04 -0.70
N TRP A 102 -17.35 0.61 -1.63
CA TRP A 102 -16.31 -0.37 -1.37
C TRP A 102 -15.28 0.14 -0.36
N LEU A 103 -14.98 1.44 -0.40
CA LEU A 103 -14.06 2.10 0.53
C LEU A 103 -14.81 3.09 1.45
N THR A 104 -15.93 2.66 2.03
CA THR A 104 -16.65 3.47 3.02
C THR A 104 -15.83 3.69 4.30
N ASN A 105 -16.06 4.81 4.97
CA ASN A 105 -15.41 5.15 6.25
C ASN A 105 -15.79 4.20 7.40
N ASP A 106 -16.89 3.45 7.26
CA ASP A 106 -17.29 2.42 8.23
C ASP A 106 -16.86 1.02 7.75
N ILE A 107 -15.80 0.51 8.38
CA ILE A 107 -15.16 -0.76 8.04
C ILE A 107 -16.13 -1.95 8.17
N ASN A 108 -17.20 -1.82 8.97
CA ASN A 108 -18.22 -2.87 9.12
C ASN A 108 -19.22 -2.91 7.97
N VAL A 109 -19.26 -1.85 7.16
CA VAL A 109 -20.24 -1.64 6.09
C VAL A 109 -19.56 -1.78 4.71
N GLY A 110 -18.24 -1.64 4.64
CA GLY A 110 -17.46 -1.80 3.40
C GLY A 110 -17.36 -3.25 2.94
N ARG A 111 -17.59 -3.47 1.65
CA ARG A 111 -17.43 -4.79 1.02
C ARG A 111 -15.98 -5.01 0.59
N LEU A 112 -15.12 -5.34 1.56
CA LEU A 112 -13.73 -5.77 1.30
C LEU A 112 -13.62 -7.27 0.99
N ASP A 113 -14.75 -7.98 0.99
CA ASP A 113 -14.90 -9.43 1.02
C ASP A 113 -15.32 -10.07 -0.32
N LEU A 114 -15.03 -9.41 -1.45
CA LEU A 114 -15.14 -9.98 -2.79
C LEU A 114 -13.78 -10.13 -3.48
#